data_AF-A0A9P6ELD1-F1
#
_entry.id   AF-A0A9P6ELD1-F1
#
_cell.length_a   1.000
_cell.length_b   1.000
_cell.length_c   1.000
_cell.angle_alpha   90.00
_cell.angle_beta   90.00
_cell.angle_gamma   90.00
#
_symmetry.space_group_name_H-M   'P 1'
#
loop_
_entity.id
_entity.type
_entity.pdbx_description
1 polymer ?
#
loop_
_entity_poly.entity_id
_entity_poly.type
_entity_poly.pdbx_seq_one_letter_code
_entity_poly.pdbx_strand_id
1 'polypeptide(L)'
;MNNTQKPSKSFGDRLTEFFTNNHGKAASISSKSVAFETISPPKPELRRKAQLKYRSRVIRSSNAIAHLEYSPTSIPEKPLVEGEEWTRFVCISDTHTHEIEVPDGDVLLHSGDLTNLGTEKDFEKTMKWLCGLPHKVKIIIAGNHDLTLHTDWYEKHSPNFHLRAGKQDINKILPLLKGKGAQASNLVYLQDEVYRFKLKENGREWSVYGSPWSPEFCNWAFGYEPEDGKALVSKFPQTDILLTHGPPYALLDLTTTGELAGCKALRKRLASLKPRLHLFGHIHEAHGAYLHEWDKGATLPKVQNHEERGVEDSTSLEAELERLYVPQGLDEEQQNYTADNDDAELEEDFSSDDGLGNLDEEGNGKEKSQNAPSERPTLFVNAAAWPMGKLASRDGPKMNMFGGPGFQAVIVDLKD
;
A
#
# COMPACT_ATOMS: atom_id res chain seq x y z
N MET A 1 4.12 -56.14 3.41
CA MET A 1 3.80 -55.14 4.45
C MET A 1 3.23 -53.93 3.75
N ASN A 2 1.90 -53.81 3.78
CA ASN A 2 1.14 -52.76 3.08
C ASN A 2 1.25 -51.45 3.85
N ASN A 3 1.70 -50.37 3.21
CA ASN A 3 1.57 -49.03 3.74
C ASN A 3 0.86 -48.16 2.69
N THR A 4 -0.46 -48.05 2.83
CA THR A 4 -1.32 -47.23 1.99
C THR A 4 -1.16 -45.75 2.37
N GLN A 5 -0.55 -44.95 1.48
CA GLN A 5 -0.63 -43.50 1.51
C GLN A 5 -2.10 -43.05 1.35
N LYS A 6 -2.60 -42.22 2.27
CA LYS A 6 -3.87 -41.51 2.09
C LYS A 6 -3.66 -40.37 1.08
N PRO A 7 -4.56 -40.17 0.11
CA PRO A 7 -4.46 -39.06 -0.83
C PRO A 7 -4.72 -37.72 -0.13
N SER A 8 -4.00 -36.69 -0.56
CA SER A 8 -4.23 -35.30 -0.16
C SER A 8 -5.60 -34.83 -0.66
N LYS A 9 -6.38 -34.19 0.22
CA LYS A 9 -7.68 -33.63 -0.14
C LYS A 9 -7.52 -32.51 -1.16
N SER A 10 -8.41 -32.48 -2.16
CA SER A 10 -8.44 -31.47 -3.22
C SER A 10 -8.93 -30.12 -2.69
N PHE A 11 -8.59 -29.05 -3.42
CA PHE A 11 -8.90 -27.65 -3.07
C PHE A 11 -10.41 -27.38 -2.84
N GLY A 12 -11.30 -28.12 -3.49
CA GLY A 12 -12.75 -28.02 -3.28
C GLY A 12 -13.22 -28.43 -1.88
N ASP A 13 -12.50 -29.34 -1.21
CA ASP A 13 -12.87 -29.81 0.13
C ASP A 13 -12.54 -28.78 1.23
N ARG A 14 -11.59 -27.86 0.97
CA ARG A 14 -11.18 -26.82 1.94
C ARG A 14 -12.10 -25.59 1.94
N LEU A 15 -12.77 -25.31 0.82
CA LEU A 15 -13.72 -24.19 0.71
C LEU A 15 -15.07 -24.49 1.39
N THR A 16 -15.43 -25.75 1.53
CA THR A 16 -16.69 -26.13 2.20
C THR A 16 -16.58 -26.01 3.72
N GLU A 17 -15.40 -26.27 4.29
CA GLU A 17 -15.15 -26.24 5.74
C GLU A 17 -15.16 -24.81 6.34
N PHE A 18 -14.95 -23.78 5.50
CA PHE A 18 -15.04 -22.37 5.92
C PHE A 18 -16.49 -21.85 5.99
N PHE A 19 -17.45 -22.51 5.33
CA PHE A 19 -18.85 -22.08 5.26
C PHE A 19 -19.86 -23.00 5.96
N THR A 20 -19.47 -24.17 6.48
CA THR A 20 -20.42 -25.11 7.13
C THR A 20 -20.36 -25.19 8.65
N ASN A 21 -19.44 -24.49 9.33
CA ASN A 21 -19.32 -24.56 10.80
C ASN A 21 -20.34 -23.69 11.57
N ASN A 22 -21.60 -23.65 11.14
CA ASN A 22 -22.68 -23.07 11.94
C ASN A 22 -24.05 -23.73 11.77
N HIS A 23 -24.09 -25.05 11.50
CA HIS A 23 -25.32 -25.81 11.61
C HIS A 23 -25.14 -27.13 12.38
N GLY A 24 -25.76 -27.20 13.56
CA GLY A 24 -26.28 -28.45 14.11
C GLY A 24 -25.86 -28.77 15.54
N LYS A 25 -26.74 -28.45 16.50
CA LYS A 25 -27.23 -29.46 17.45
C LYS A 25 -28.72 -29.26 17.67
N ALA A 26 -29.50 -30.11 17.01
CA ALA A 26 -30.90 -30.36 17.32
C ALA A 26 -30.97 -31.19 18.61
N ALA A 27 -31.77 -30.74 19.57
CA ALA A 27 -32.23 -31.54 20.70
C ALA A 27 -33.75 -31.67 20.59
N SER A 28 -34.23 -32.92 20.55
CA SER A 28 -35.64 -33.29 20.48
C SER A 28 -36.36 -32.94 21.78
N ILE A 29 -37.44 -32.16 21.72
CA ILE A 29 -38.40 -32.04 22.82
C ILE A 29 -39.82 -32.16 22.28
N SER A 30 -40.52 -33.09 22.92
CA SER A 30 -41.94 -33.50 22.88
C SER A 30 -42.98 -32.42 22.53
N SER A 31 -43.97 -32.86 21.75
CA SER A 31 -45.20 -32.17 21.36
C SER A 31 -46.11 -31.84 22.54
N LYS A 32 -46.33 -30.54 22.79
CA LYS A 32 -47.55 -30.03 23.44
C LYS A 32 -48.02 -28.78 22.70
N SER A 33 -49.26 -28.83 22.24
CA SER A 33 -50.02 -27.74 21.63
C SER A 33 -50.22 -26.59 22.63
N VAL A 34 -49.79 -25.38 22.27
CA VAL A 34 -50.14 -24.13 22.96
C VAL A 34 -50.47 -23.07 21.90
N ALA A 35 -51.55 -22.34 22.14
CA ALA A 35 -52.20 -21.42 21.22
C ALA A 35 -51.27 -20.31 20.67
N PHE A 36 -51.48 -19.96 19.39
CA PHE A 36 -50.86 -18.80 18.77
C PHE A 36 -51.53 -17.52 19.28
N GLU A 37 -50.95 -16.89 20.31
CA GLU A 37 -51.07 -15.45 20.48
C GLU A 37 -50.13 -14.77 19.50
N THR A 38 -50.66 -13.89 18.67
CA THR A 38 -49.90 -13.02 17.78
C THR A 38 -49.01 -12.09 18.59
N ILE A 39 -47.76 -12.49 18.80
CA ILE A 39 -46.71 -11.64 19.34
C ILE A 39 -46.47 -10.54 18.31
N SER A 40 -46.91 -9.32 18.62
CA SER A 40 -46.51 -8.13 17.86
C SER A 40 -44.98 -8.04 17.83
N PRO A 41 -44.37 -7.64 16.71
CA PRO A 41 -42.91 -7.50 16.64
C PRO A 41 -42.45 -6.58 17.78
N PRO A 42 -41.34 -6.91 18.47
CA PRO A 42 -40.83 -6.05 19.52
C PRO A 42 -40.63 -4.65 18.95
N LYS A 43 -41.18 -3.64 19.64
CA LYS A 43 -40.94 -2.23 19.33
C LYS A 43 -39.43 -2.03 19.19
N PRO A 44 -38.97 -1.19 18.24
CA PRO A 44 -37.54 -0.95 18.07
C PRO A 44 -37.01 -0.30 19.35
N GLU A 45 -36.48 -1.13 20.25
CA GLU A 45 -35.69 -0.65 21.37
C GLU A 45 -34.55 0.17 20.77
N LEU A 46 -34.44 1.40 21.25
CA LEU A 46 -33.28 2.26 21.09
C LEU A 46 -32.03 1.47 21.55
N ARG A 47 -31.42 0.70 20.64
CA ARG A 47 -30.00 0.37 20.74
C ARG A 47 -29.30 1.72 20.74
N ARG A 48 -28.91 2.20 21.93
CA ARG A 48 -27.90 3.26 22.06
C ARG A 48 -26.74 2.82 21.18
N LYS A 49 -26.58 3.42 20.00
CA LYS A 49 -25.32 3.33 19.25
C LYS A 49 -24.28 3.84 20.23
N ALA A 50 -23.44 2.97 20.76
CA ALA A 50 -22.28 3.40 21.53
C ALA A 50 -21.55 4.42 20.67
N GLN A 51 -21.41 5.65 21.16
CA GLN A 51 -20.67 6.68 20.45
C GLN A 51 -19.22 6.20 20.39
N LEU A 52 -18.75 5.87 19.18
CA LEU A 52 -17.36 5.52 18.93
C LEU A 52 -16.48 6.68 19.42
N LYS A 53 -15.57 6.38 20.33
CA LYS A 53 -14.58 7.36 20.81
C LYS A 53 -13.42 7.36 19.84
N TYR A 54 -13.16 8.50 19.19
CA TYR A 54 -11.97 8.71 18.36
C TYR A 54 -10.82 9.25 19.20
N ARG A 55 -9.61 8.75 18.99
CA ARG A 55 -8.36 9.26 19.55
C ARG A 55 -7.58 9.93 18.42
N SER A 56 -7.20 11.18 18.58
CA SER A 56 -6.34 11.85 17.60
C SER A 56 -5.01 11.10 17.48
N ARG A 57 -4.74 10.51 16.31
CA ARG A 57 -3.44 9.89 15.98
C ARG A 57 -2.83 10.64 14.82
N VAL A 58 -1.74 11.35 15.09
CA VAL A 58 -1.09 12.25 14.12
C VAL A 58 0.41 12.02 14.08
N ILE A 59 0.97 11.90 12.88
CA ILE A 59 2.41 11.90 12.61
C ILE A 59 2.75 13.22 11.93
N ARG A 60 3.85 13.89 12.33
CA ARG A 60 4.21 15.23 11.83
C ARG A 60 5.70 15.37 11.59
N SER A 61 6.02 16.15 10.55
CA SER A 61 7.32 16.74 10.27
C SER A 61 7.12 18.19 9.80
N SER A 62 8.21 18.87 9.41
CA SER A 62 8.16 20.22 8.86
C SER A 62 7.43 20.32 7.51
N ASN A 63 7.27 19.22 6.76
CA ASN A 63 6.71 19.24 5.41
C ASN A 63 5.67 18.14 5.11
N ALA A 64 5.30 17.35 6.11
CA ALA A 64 4.28 16.31 6.02
C ALA A 64 3.54 16.11 7.35
N ILE A 65 2.22 16.02 7.31
CA ILE A 65 1.35 15.71 8.44
C ILE A 65 0.40 14.59 8.02
N ALA A 66 0.27 13.54 8.82
CA ALA A 66 -0.65 12.43 8.59
C ALA A 66 -1.60 12.29 9.77
N HIS A 67 -2.91 12.31 9.52
CA HIS A 67 -3.95 12.06 10.51
C HIS A 67 -4.56 10.68 10.23
N LEU A 68 -4.31 9.73 11.12
CA LEU A 68 -4.75 8.33 10.98
C LEU A 68 -6.10 8.09 11.64
N GLU A 69 -6.41 8.86 12.68
CA GLU A 69 -7.66 8.75 13.42
C GLU A 69 -8.14 10.14 13.84
N TYR A 70 -9.39 10.45 13.49
CA TYR A 70 -10.09 11.70 13.77
C TYR A 70 -11.60 11.47 13.80
N SER A 71 -12.36 12.44 14.32
CA SER A 71 -13.83 12.37 14.29
C SER A 71 -14.35 12.75 12.89
N PRO A 72 -15.21 11.94 12.25
CA PRO A 72 -15.79 12.29 10.95
C PRO A 72 -16.59 13.60 10.95
N THR A 73 -17.16 13.97 12.10
CA THR A 73 -17.90 15.23 12.28
C THR A 73 -17.00 16.44 12.56
N SER A 74 -15.70 16.24 12.72
CA SER A 74 -14.72 17.28 13.06
C SER A 74 -13.37 16.88 12.50
N ILE A 75 -13.24 16.97 11.17
CA ILE A 75 -11.99 16.66 10.48
C ILE A 75 -10.88 17.65 10.90
N PRO A 76 -9.61 17.21 10.94
CA PRO A 76 -8.50 18.08 11.28
C PRO A 76 -8.38 19.26 10.30
N GLU A 77 -8.11 20.46 10.82
CA GLU A 77 -7.86 21.62 9.97
C GLU A 77 -6.56 21.47 9.19
N LYS A 78 -6.52 22.04 7.99
CA LYS A 78 -5.31 22.11 7.17
C LYS A 78 -4.32 23.10 7.80
N PRO A 79 -3.00 22.86 7.74
CA PRO A 79 -2.03 23.81 8.28
C PRO A 79 -2.21 25.22 7.70
N LEU A 80 -2.30 26.22 8.58
CA LEU A 80 -2.39 27.63 8.24
C LEU A 80 -1.13 28.33 8.73
N VAL A 81 -0.06 28.26 7.94
CA VAL A 81 1.20 28.96 8.20
C VAL A 81 1.39 30.02 7.12
N GLU A 82 1.58 31.28 7.52
CA GLU A 82 1.70 32.40 6.59
C GLU A 82 2.87 32.19 5.62
N GLY A 83 2.60 32.34 4.31
CA GLY A 83 3.58 32.11 3.25
C GLY A 83 3.84 30.63 2.91
N GLU A 84 3.16 29.69 3.56
CA GLU A 84 3.26 28.26 3.23
C GLU A 84 1.97 27.74 2.62
N GLU A 85 2.11 27.10 1.45
CA GLU A 85 1.02 26.36 0.83
C GLU A 85 1.16 24.88 1.14
N TRP A 86 0.02 24.22 1.30
CA TRP A 86 -0.06 22.79 1.57
C TRP A 86 -1.07 22.18 0.61
N THR A 87 -0.89 20.92 0.25
CA THR A 87 -1.87 20.11 -0.49
C THR A 87 -2.39 19.01 0.41
N ARG A 88 -3.73 18.91 0.52
CA ARG A 88 -4.39 17.85 1.30
C ARG A 88 -4.74 16.66 0.44
N PHE A 89 -4.08 15.54 0.69
CA PHE A 89 -4.38 14.23 0.13
C PHE A 89 -5.28 13.44 1.08
N VAL A 90 -6.30 12.80 0.53
CA VAL A 90 -7.15 11.86 1.25
C VAL A 90 -6.81 10.47 0.73
N CYS A 91 -6.24 9.64 1.59
CA CYS A 91 -5.68 8.35 1.22
C CYS A 91 -6.60 7.22 1.67
N ILE A 92 -7.00 6.37 0.74
CA ILE A 92 -7.86 5.20 0.97
C ILE A 92 -7.35 4.00 0.17
N SER A 93 -7.79 2.80 0.54
CA SER A 93 -7.51 1.55 -0.16
C SER A 93 -8.52 0.48 0.26
N ASP A 94 -8.61 -0.61 -0.50
CA ASP A 94 -9.31 -1.84 -0.05
C ASP A 94 -10.75 -1.58 0.36
N THR A 95 -11.47 -0.81 -0.47
CA THR A 95 -12.87 -0.47 -0.22
C THR A 95 -13.79 -1.61 -0.62
N HIS A 96 -13.37 -2.51 -1.52
CA HIS A 96 -14.10 -3.73 -1.87
C HIS A 96 -15.59 -3.49 -2.16
N THR A 97 -15.89 -2.58 -3.09
CA THR A 97 -17.28 -2.20 -3.46
C THR A 97 -18.08 -1.52 -2.32
N HIS A 98 -17.48 -1.21 -1.16
CA HIS A 98 -18.11 -0.43 -0.10
C HIS A 98 -17.86 1.08 -0.27
N GLU A 99 -18.88 1.86 0.03
CA GLU A 99 -18.77 3.31 0.09
C GLU A 99 -18.45 3.71 1.53
N ILE A 100 -17.37 4.46 1.73
CA ILE A 100 -16.99 5.04 3.03
C ILE A 100 -17.27 6.53 3.05
N GLU A 101 -17.36 7.07 4.26
CA GLU A 101 -17.25 8.52 4.46
C GLU A 101 -15.82 8.95 4.11
N VAL A 102 -15.70 9.75 3.06
CA VAL A 102 -14.42 10.32 2.62
C VAL A 102 -14.40 11.78 3.06
N PRO A 103 -13.43 12.20 3.90
CA PRO A 103 -13.33 13.59 4.32
C PRO A 103 -13.01 14.51 3.15
N ASP A 104 -13.29 15.80 3.35
CA ASP A 104 -12.90 16.83 2.38
C ASP A 104 -11.38 16.94 2.24
N GLY A 105 -10.92 17.29 1.03
CA GLY A 105 -9.52 17.42 0.68
C GLY A 105 -9.30 17.81 -0.78
N ASP A 106 -8.06 18.13 -1.14
CA ASP A 106 -7.74 18.58 -2.50
C ASP A 106 -7.69 17.41 -3.50
N VAL A 107 -7.07 16.30 -3.10
CA VAL A 107 -6.80 15.13 -3.95
C VAL A 107 -7.19 13.85 -3.23
N LEU A 108 -7.93 12.97 -3.90
CA LEU A 108 -8.19 11.60 -3.42
C LEU A 108 -7.18 10.64 -4.05
N LEU A 109 -6.61 9.75 -3.25
CA LEU A 109 -5.74 8.66 -3.70
C LEU A 109 -6.35 7.32 -3.24
N HIS A 110 -6.55 6.38 -4.17
CA HIS A 110 -7.01 5.01 -3.86
C HIS A 110 -5.99 3.96 -4.34
N SER A 111 -5.38 3.23 -3.41
CA SER A 111 -4.32 2.25 -3.71
C SER A 111 -4.79 0.82 -4.02
N GLY A 112 -5.88 0.68 -4.78
CA GLY A 112 -6.35 -0.63 -5.25
C GLY A 112 -7.40 -1.31 -4.38
N ASP A 113 -7.88 -2.45 -4.86
CA ASP A 113 -9.03 -3.19 -4.34
C ASP A 113 -10.27 -2.32 -4.26
N LEU A 114 -10.60 -1.73 -5.41
CA LEU A 114 -11.78 -0.92 -5.65
C LEU A 114 -13.06 -1.77 -5.53
N THR A 115 -12.96 -3.03 -5.90
CA THR A 115 -14.08 -3.98 -6.01
C THR A 115 -13.83 -5.26 -5.22
N ASN A 116 -14.87 -6.07 -5.02
CA ASN A 116 -14.73 -7.40 -4.41
C ASN A 116 -14.17 -8.44 -5.39
N LEU A 117 -14.66 -8.45 -6.63
CA LEU A 117 -14.30 -9.46 -7.64
C LEU A 117 -14.20 -8.86 -9.05
N GLY A 118 -14.23 -7.54 -9.20
CA GLY A 118 -14.13 -6.88 -10.50
C GLY A 118 -15.28 -7.17 -11.46
N THR A 119 -16.51 -7.42 -10.98
CA THR A 119 -17.67 -7.56 -11.87
C THR A 119 -18.07 -6.23 -12.51
N GLU A 120 -18.78 -6.27 -13.64
CA GLU A 120 -19.32 -5.06 -14.28
C GLU A 120 -20.14 -4.23 -13.27
N LYS A 121 -20.98 -4.90 -12.47
CA LYS A 121 -21.81 -4.28 -11.43
C LYS A 121 -20.99 -3.68 -10.27
N ASP A 122 -19.91 -4.33 -9.87
CA ASP A 122 -19.02 -3.79 -8.85
C ASP A 122 -18.41 -2.47 -9.33
N PHE A 123 -17.87 -2.45 -10.56
CA PHE A 123 -17.30 -1.24 -11.14
C PHE A 123 -18.34 -0.15 -11.37
N GLU A 124 -19.55 -0.46 -11.85
CA GLU A 124 -20.62 0.54 -11.98
C GLU A 124 -20.91 1.23 -10.64
N LYS A 125 -21.03 0.44 -9.56
CA LYS A 125 -21.28 0.99 -8.22
C LYS A 125 -20.09 1.80 -7.72
N THR A 126 -18.89 1.23 -7.74
CA THR A 126 -17.69 1.88 -7.21
C THR A 126 -17.36 3.16 -7.99
N MET A 127 -17.42 3.13 -9.32
CA MET A 127 -17.12 4.30 -10.15
C MET A 127 -18.17 5.40 -10.02
N LYS A 128 -19.46 5.04 -9.84
CA LYS A 128 -20.50 6.03 -9.54
C LYS A 128 -20.19 6.78 -8.24
N TRP A 129 -19.79 6.06 -7.20
CA TRP A 129 -19.40 6.66 -5.91
C TRP A 129 -18.15 7.53 -6.05
N LEU A 130 -17.04 6.99 -6.57
CA LEU A 130 -15.77 7.71 -6.71
C LEU A 130 -15.90 8.96 -7.59
N CYS A 131 -16.63 8.88 -8.71
CA CYS A 131 -16.82 10.03 -9.60
C CYS A 131 -17.62 11.15 -8.93
N GLY A 132 -18.52 10.82 -8.00
CA GLY A 132 -19.34 11.76 -7.25
C GLY A 132 -18.64 12.46 -6.08
N LEU A 133 -17.43 12.05 -5.72
CA LEU A 133 -16.66 12.69 -4.65
C LEU A 133 -16.14 14.09 -5.07
N PRO A 134 -16.11 15.07 -4.15
CA PRO A 134 -15.87 16.48 -4.47
C PRO A 134 -14.40 16.86 -4.70
N HIS A 135 -13.47 15.94 -4.47
CA HIS A 135 -12.03 16.18 -4.63
C HIS A 135 -11.71 16.64 -6.06
N LYS A 136 -10.78 17.60 -6.18
CA LYS A 136 -10.45 18.24 -7.47
C LYS A 136 -9.83 17.26 -8.45
N VAL A 137 -9.07 16.29 -7.93
CA VAL A 137 -8.44 15.19 -8.68
C VAL A 137 -8.60 13.91 -7.87
N LYS A 138 -8.94 12.80 -8.54
CA LYS A 138 -9.02 11.46 -7.94
C LYS A 138 -8.10 10.52 -8.69
N ILE A 139 -7.11 9.95 -8.03
CA ILE A 139 -6.13 9.04 -8.65
C ILE A 139 -6.29 7.67 -8.03
N ILE A 140 -6.54 6.66 -8.87
CA ILE A 140 -6.81 5.30 -8.43
C ILE A 140 -5.91 4.31 -9.18
N ILE A 141 -5.56 3.23 -8.52
CA ILE A 141 -4.95 2.04 -9.14
C ILE A 141 -5.86 0.83 -8.91
N ALA A 142 -5.58 -0.28 -9.58
CA ALA A 142 -6.20 -1.57 -9.30
C ALA A 142 -5.49 -2.27 -8.13
N GLY A 143 -6.15 -3.27 -7.56
CA GLY A 143 -5.55 -4.26 -6.67
C GLY A 143 -5.90 -5.69 -7.09
N ASN A 144 -5.59 -6.67 -6.24
CA ASN A 144 -5.72 -8.08 -6.57
C ASN A 144 -7.18 -8.57 -6.70
N HIS A 145 -8.16 -7.81 -6.18
CA HIS A 145 -9.60 -8.08 -6.32
C HIS A 145 -10.24 -7.43 -7.55
N ASP A 146 -9.54 -6.54 -8.25
CA ASP A 146 -10.02 -5.86 -9.45
C ASP A 146 -9.81 -6.73 -10.71
N LEU A 147 -10.28 -7.98 -10.63
CA LEU A 147 -9.88 -9.12 -11.46
C LEU A 147 -9.86 -8.83 -12.97
N THR A 148 -10.91 -8.19 -13.46
CA THR A 148 -11.13 -7.95 -14.89
C THR A 148 -10.15 -6.95 -15.50
N LEU A 149 -9.48 -6.13 -14.67
CA LEU A 149 -8.45 -5.19 -15.13
C LEU A 149 -7.12 -5.91 -15.46
N HIS A 150 -6.85 -7.08 -14.88
CA HIS A 150 -5.71 -7.93 -15.26
C HIS A 150 -6.10 -8.85 -16.42
N THR A 151 -6.19 -8.27 -17.63
CA THR A 151 -6.89 -8.90 -18.77
C THR A 151 -6.42 -10.32 -19.12
N ASP A 152 -5.13 -10.55 -19.30
CA ASP A 152 -4.56 -11.85 -19.71
C ASP A 152 -4.66 -12.92 -18.60
N TRP A 153 -4.54 -12.51 -17.34
CA TRP A 153 -4.82 -13.36 -16.20
C TRP A 153 -6.32 -13.68 -16.11
N TYR A 154 -7.19 -12.70 -16.29
CA TYR A 154 -8.64 -12.87 -16.20
C TYR A 154 -9.17 -13.84 -17.26
N GLU A 155 -8.66 -13.77 -18.49
CA GLU A 155 -8.98 -14.71 -19.56
C GLU A 155 -8.78 -16.18 -19.14
N LYS A 156 -7.71 -16.45 -18.38
CA LYS A 156 -7.36 -17.79 -17.92
C LYS A 156 -8.11 -18.21 -16.65
N HIS A 157 -8.40 -17.26 -15.76
CA HIS A 157 -8.88 -17.55 -14.41
C HIS A 157 -10.36 -17.23 -14.17
N SER A 158 -11.02 -16.50 -15.07
CA SER A 158 -12.44 -16.11 -14.93
C SER A 158 -13.40 -17.26 -14.56
N PRO A 159 -13.25 -18.52 -15.03
CA PRO A 159 -14.14 -19.60 -14.63
C PRO A 159 -14.08 -19.94 -13.13
N ASN A 160 -12.94 -19.68 -12.48
CA ASN A 160 -12.75 -19.95 -11.05
C ASN A 160 -13.47 -18.92 -10.18
N PHE A 161 -13.64 -17.70 -10.68
CA PHE A 161 -14.19 -16.58 -9.90
C PHE A 161 -15.63 -16.22 -10.32
N HIS A 162 -15.94 -16.27 -11.61
CA HIS A 162 -17.21 -15.80 -12.18
C HIS A 162 -18.06 -16.91 -12.82
N LEU A 163 -17.96 -18.15 -12.34
CA LEU A 163 -18.75 -19.27 -12.86
C LEU A 163 -20.25 -18.98 -12.92
N ARG A 164 -20.81 -18.34 -11.87
CA ARG A 164 -22.24 -17.99 -11.78
C ARG A 164 -22.58 -16.65 -12.43
N ALA A 165 -21.67 -15.69 -12.34
CA ALA A 165 -21.87 -14.33 -12.87
C ALA A 165 -21.66 -14.26 -14.40
N GLY A 166 -21.05 -15.30 -14.99
CA GLY A 166 -20.59 -15.29 -16.37
C GLY A 166 -19.31 -14.49 -16.54
N LYS A 167 -18.65 -14.68 -17.69
CA LYS A 167 -17.47 -13.88 -18.05
C LYS A 167 -17.87 -12.42 -18.19
N GLN A 168 -17.10 -11.54 -17.56
CA GLN A 168 -17.33 -10.10 -17.56
C GLN A 168 -16.65 -9.46 -18.76
N ASP A 169 -17.24 -8.40 -19.30
CA ASP A 169 -16.73 -7.71 -20.48
C ASP A 169 -15.91 -6.46 -20.11
N ILE A 170 -14.60 -6.54 -20.33
CA ILE A 170 -13.68 -5.43 -20.09
C ILE A 170 -14.04 -4.18 -20.92
N ASN A 171 -14.69 -4.34 -22.07
CA ASN A 171 -15.11 -3.21 -22.91
C ASN A 171 -16.24 -2.38 -22.28
N LYS A 172 -16.97 -2.93 -21.31
CA LYS A 172 -17.93 -2.17 -20.51
C LYS A 172 -17.30 -1.55 -19.26
N ILE A 173 -16.26 -2.17 -18.73
CA ILE A 173 -15.58 -1.75 -17.50
C ILE A 173 -14.59 -0.62 -17.77
N LEU A 174 -13.69 -0.76 -18.74
CA LEU A 174 -12.67 0.25 -19.05
C LEU A 174 -13.24 1.67 -19.28
N PRO A 175 -14.36 1.87 -20.00
CA PRO A 175 -14.97 3.19 -20.15
C PRO A 175 -15.44 3.82 -18.82
N LEU A 176 -15.74 3.03 -17.79
CA LEU A 176 -16.10 3.57 -16.47
C LEU A 176 -14.88 4.20 -15.79
N LEU A 177 -13.67 3.66 -16.01
CA LEU A 177 -12.43 4.14 -15.41
C LEU A 177 -11.71 5.21 -16.24
N LYS A 178 -11.75 5.11 -17.58
CA LYS A 178 -10.98 5.97 -18.50
C LYS A 178 -11.85 6.82 -19.44
N GLY A 179 -13.16 6.60 -19.47
CA GLY A 179 -14.07 7.27 -20.40
C GLY A 179 -14.49 8.68 -19.95
N LYS A 180 -15.41 9.28 -20.71
CA LYS A 180 -15.86 10.67 -20.53
C LYS A 180 -16.39 10.97 -19.12
N GLY A 181 -17.05 9.99 -18.48
CA GLY A 181 -17.56 10.14 -17.11
C GLY A 181 -16.43 10.34 -16.10
N ALA A 182 -15.43 9.46 -16.13
CA ALA A 182 -14.23 9.59 -15.28
C ALA A 182 -13.48 10.91 -15.56
N GLN A 183 -13.30 11.25 -16.84
CA GLN A 183 -12.63 12.50 -17.25
C GLN A 183 -13.36 13.74 -16.75
N ALA A 184 -14.69 13.82 -16.91
CA ALA A 184 -15.50 14.94 -16.43
C ALA A 184 -15.47 15.10 -14.90
N SER A 185 -15.19 14.00 -14.20
CA SER A 185 -15.02 13.97 -12.74
C SER A 185 -13.55 14.12 -12.30
N ASN A 186 -12.62 14.41 -13.20
CA ASN A 186 -11.17 14.46 -12.92
C ASN A 186 -10.63 13.20 -12.22
N LEU A 187 -11.17 12.04 -12.59
CA LEU A 187 -10.70 10.74 -12.13
C LEU A 187 -9.68 10.18 -13.11
N VAL A 188 -8.57 9.67 -12.57
CA VAL A 188 -7.45 9.11 -13.31
C VAL A 188 -7.16 7.72 -12.77
N TYR A 189 -7.27 6.72 -13.63
CA TYR A 189 -6.84 5.36 -13.33
C TYR A 189 -5.43 5.12 -13.89
N LEU A 190 -4.51 4.68 -13.03
CA LEU A 190 -3.12 4.37 -13.37
C LEU A 190 -2.85 2.87 -13.31
N GLN A 191 -2.09 2.38 -14.28
CA GLN A 191 -1.53 1.03 -14.29
C GLN A 191 -0.14 1.09 -14.91
N ASP A 192 0.89 1.13 -14.07
CA ASP A 192 2.30 1.32 -14.44
C ASP A 192 2.55 2.63 -15.22
N GLU A 193 1.84 3.68 -14.81
CA GLU A 193 1.83 4.99 -15.48
C GLU A 193 2.16 6.12 -14.50
N VAL A 194 2.72 7.22 -15.02
CA VAL A 194 2.91 8.48 -14.29
C VAL A 194 1.82 9.47 -14.69
N TYR A 195 1.23 10.13 -13.71
CA TYR A 195 0.35 11.28 -13.90
C TYR A 195 0.91 12.53 -13.22
N ARG A 196 0.78 13.67 -13.89
CA ARG A 196 1.25 14.98 -13.41
C ARG A 196 0.09 15.96 -13.40
N PHE A 197 -0.03 16.74 -12.34
CA PHE A 197 -1.09 17.72 -12.22
C PHE A 197 -0.68 18.92 -11.36
N LYS A 198 -1.38 20.03 -11.57
CA LYS A 198 -1.34 21.22 -10.71
C LYS A 198 -2.74 21.52 -10.19
N LEU A 199 -2.84 21.92 -8.93
CA LEU A 199 -4.12 22.34 -8.34
C LEU A 199 -4.42 23.82 -8.56
N LYS A 200 -3.38 24.61 -8.85
CA LYS A 200 -3.42 26.05 -9.14
C LYS A 200 -2.43 26.34 -10.26
N GLU A 201 -2.69 27.33 -11.10
CA GLU A 201 -1.84 27.68 -12.26
C GLU A 201 -0.38 27.96 -11.85
N ASN A 202 -0.21 28.74 -10.78
CA ASN A 202 1.09 29.07 -10.18
C ASN A 202 1.49 28.14 -9.03
N GLY A 203 0.80 27.01 -8.85
CA GLY A 203 1.08 26.04 -7.79
C GLY A 203 2.16 25.04 -8.16
N ARG A 204 2.58 24.26 -7.15
CA ARG A 204 3.43 23.09 -7.34
C ARG A 204 2.79 22.11 -8.35
N GLU A 205 3.63 21.54 -9.23
CA GLU A 205 3.28 20.34 -9.98
C GLU A 205 3.56 19.10 -9.13
N TRP A 206 2.55 18.24 -9.00
CA TRP A 206 2.65 16.94 -8.34
C TRP A 206 2.82 15.84 -9.38
N SER A 207 3.69 14.87 -9.07
CA SER A 207 3.87 13.65 -9.86
C SER A 207 3.46 12.40 -9.08
N VAL A 208 2.67 11.54 -9.70
CA VAL A 208 2.16 10.30 -9.10
C VAL A 208 2.46 9.13 -10.03
N TYR A 209 3.12 8.10 -9.53
CA TYR A 209 3.26 6.83 -10.23
C TYR A 209 2.37 5.78 -9.56
N GLY A 210 1.64 4.99 -10.34
CA GLY A 210 0.72 3.97 -9.84
C GLY A 210 1.00 2.59 -10.41
N SER A 211 1.14 1.56 -9.56
CA SER A 211 1.34 0.16 -9.95
C SER A 211 0.42 -0.78 -9.14
N PRO A 212 -0.40 -1.62 -9.77
CA PRO A 212 -1.33 -2.52 -9.06
C PRO A 212 -0.68 -3.78 -8.50
N TRP A 213 0.56 -4.07 -8.89
CA TRP A 213 1.23 -5.33 -8.64
C TRP A 213 1.60 -5.54 -7.16
N SER A 214 1.44 -6.77 -6.67
CA SER A 214 1.91 -7.23 -5.34
C SER A 214 2.54 -8.63 -5.43
N PRO A 215 3.43 -9.01 -4.50
CA PRO A 215 3.90 -10.40 -4.41
C PRO A 215 2.71 -11.38 -4.34
N GLU A 216 2.83 -12.49 -5.05
CA GLU A 216 1.76 -13.46 -5.25
C GLU A 216 1.18 -13.98 -3.94
N PHE A 217 -0.15 -14.02 -3.87
CA PHE A 217 -0.92 -14.59 -2.78
C PHE A 217 -2.21 -15.19 -3.35
N CYS A 218 -2.44 -16.48 -3.10
CA CYS A 218 -3.68 -17.19 -3.44
C CYS A 218 -4.14 -17.15 -4.91
N ASN A 219 -3.23 -16.89 -5.87
CA ASN A 219 -3.53 -16.76 -7.30
C ASN A 219 -4.66 -15.77 -7.55
N TRP A 220 -4.48 -14.53 -7.08
CA TRP A 220 -5.35 -13.39 -7.39
C TRP A 220 -4.78 -12.58 -8.57
N ALA A 221 -5.53 -11.59 -9.05
CA ALA A 221 -5.04 -10.70 -10.11
C ALA A 221 -3.84 -9.88 -9.63
N PHE A 222 -3.04 -9.37 -10.56
CA PHE A 222 -1.84 -8.56 -10.31
C PHE A 222 -0.81 -9.15 -9.32
N GLY A 223 -0.85 -10.47 -9.10
CA GLY A 223 0.19 -11.19 -8.40
C GLY A 223 1.42 -11.46 -9.28
N TYR A 224 2.61 -11.40 -8.68
CA TYR A 224 3.87 -11.80 -9.31
C TYR A 224 4.72 -12.63 -8.36
N GLU A 225 5.51 -13.55 -8.90
CA GLU A 225 6.46 -14.33 -8.10
C GLU A 225 7.52 -13.42 -7.47
N PRO A 226 7.88 -13.59 -6.19
CA PRO A 226 8.80 -12.69 -5.48
C PRO A 226 10.11 -12.38 -6.22
N GLU A 227 10.62 -13.33 -7.01
CA GLU A 227 11.84 -13.21 -7.82
C GLU A 227 11.71 -12.17 -8.94
N ASP A 228 10.51 -12.04 -9.53
CA ASP A 228 10.21 -11.09 -10.61
C ASP A 228 10.06 -9.65 -10.09
N GLY A 229 9.86 -9.49 -8.78
CA GLY A 229 9.70 -8.19 -8.13
C GLY A 229 10.84 -7.23 -8.42
N LYS A 230 12.08 -7.71 -8.57
CA LYS A 230 13.24 -6.86 -8.91
C LYS A 230 13.07 -6.20 -10.29
N ALA A 231 12.72 -6.99 -11.30
CA ALA A 231 12.55 -6.52 -12.66
C ALA A 231 11.38 -5.55 -12.75
N LEU A 232 10.28 -5.84 -12.04
CA LEU A 232 9.13 -4.96 -11.94
C LEU A 232 9.51 -3.59 -11.35
N VAL A 233 10.01 -3.55 -10.11
CA VAL A 233 10.26 -2.29 -9.38
C VAL A 233 11.42 -1.48 -9.96
N SER A 234 12.30 -2.10 -10.76
CA SER A 234 13.38 -1.39 -11.46
C SER A 234 12.85 -0.32 -12.42
N LYS A 235 11.64 -0.53 -12.96
CA LYS A 235 10.96 0.36 -13.90
C LYS A 235 10.32 1.56 -13.23
N PHE A 236 10.17 1.56 -11.90
CA PHE A 236 9.45 2.61 -11.19
C PHE A 236 10.26 3.92 -11.26
N PRO A 237 9.65 5.01 -11.75
CA PRO A 237 10.30 6.30 -11.84
C PRO A 237 10.30 7.02 -10.47
N GLN A 238 11.20 7.97 -10.30
CA GLN A 238 11.15 8.89 -9.17
C GLN A 238 9.97 9.87 -9.32
N THR A 239 9.06 9.87 -8.34
CA THR A 239 7.88 10.75 -8.28
C THR A 239 7.69 11.33 -6.88
N ASP A 240 6.81 12.33 -6.74
CA ASP A 240 6.43 12.84 -5.41
C ASP A 240 5.59 11.83 -4.65
N ILE A 241 4.72 11.10 -5.36
CA ILE A 241 3.82 10.13 -4.77
C ILE A 241 3.97 8.79 -5.50
N LEU A 242 4.11 7.73 -4.73
CA LEU A 242 4.12 6.35 -5.20
C LEU A 242 2.86 5.65 -4.68
N LEU A 243 2.03 5.15 -5.60
CA LEU A 243 0.89 4.29 -5.30
C LEU A 243 1.26 2.85 -5.69
N THR A 244 1.32 1.95 -4.72
CA THR A 244 1.38 0.51 -4.98
C THR A 244 0.23 -0.16 -4.28
N HIS A 245 -0.29 -1.26 -4.81
CA HIS A 245 -1.33 -1.99 -4.07
C HIS A 245 -0.74 -2.68 -2.83
N GLY A 246 0.31 -3.48 -3.04
CA GLY A 246 1.03 -4.16 -1.96
C GLY A 246 2.02 -3.25 -1.22
N PRO A 247 2.29 -3.54 0.07
CA PRO A 247 3.27 -2.80 0.87
C PRO A 247 4.72 -3.18 0.52
N PRO A 248 5.71 -2.33 0.85
CA PRO A 248 7.10 -2.74 0.94
C PRO A 248 7.31 -3.68 2.13
N TYR A 249 8.25 -4.64 2.00
CA TYR A 249 8.53 -5.61 3.06
C TYR A 249 8.86 -4.94 4.40
N ALA A 250 8.37 -5.51 5.50
CA ALA A 250 8.60 -5.06 6.88
C ALA A 250 8.17 -3.61 7.18
N LEU A 251 7.23 -3.06 6.42
CA LEU A 251 6.62 -1.75 6.65
C LEU A 251 5.10 -1.87 6.49
N LEU A 252 4.40 -1.95 7.62
CA LEU A 252 2.94 -2.00 7.69
C LEU A 252 2.37 -3.13 6.81
N ASP A 253 3.00 -4.30 6.91
CA ASP A 253 2.75 -5.50 6.10
C ASP A 253 2.64 -6.79 6.93
N LEU A 254 2.55 -6.67 8.26
CA LEU A 254 2.37 -7.80 9.16
C LEU A 254 0.95 -8.33 9.06
N THR A 255 0.83 -9.60 8.70
CA THR A 255 -0.45 -10.27 8.56
C THR A 255 -0.98 -10.81 9.88
N THR A 256 -2.27 -11.18 9.91
CA THR A 256 -2.89 -11.89 11.03
C THR A 256 -2.30 -13.28 11.28
N THR A 257 -1.62 -13.88 10.30
CA THR A 257 -0.86 -15.13 10.44
C THR A 257 0.53 -14.92 11.05
N GLY A 258 0.96 -13.66 11.22
CA GLY A 258 2.28 -13.29 11.75
C GLY A 258 3.38 -13.22 10.69
N GLU A 259 3.01 -13.25 9.40
CA GLU A 259 3.94 -13.20 8.27
C GLU A 259 4.10 -11.75 7.77
N LEU A 260 5.24 -11.46 7.14
CA LEU A 260 5.49 -10.18 6.48
C LEU A 260 5.29 -10.35 4.98
N ALA A 261 4.21 -9.79 4.45
CA ALA A 261 3.75 -10.02 3.08
C ALA A 261 4.32 -9.00 2.07
N GLY A 262 5.05 -7.99 2.51
CA GLY A 262 5.48 -6.90 1.64
C GLY A 262 6.60 -7.28 0.67
N CYS A 263 6.78 -6.46 -0.36
CA CYS A 263 7.77 -6.70 -1.40
C CYS A 263 9.20 -6.32 -0.95
N LYS A 264 10.10 -7.31 -0.91
CA LYS A 264 11.53 -7.12 -0.55
C LYS A 264 12.28 -6.27 -1.58
N ALA A 265 12.00 -6.44 -2.87
CA ALA A 265 12.61 -5.65 -3.93
C ALA A 265 12.19 -4.17 -3.85
N LEU A 266 10.90 -3.91 -3.60
CA LEU A 266 10.37 -2.56 -3.41
C LEU A 266 11.03 -1.88 -2.20
N ARG A 267 11.14 -2.58 -1.07
CA ARG A 267 11.83 -2.08 0.13
C ARG A 267 13.24 -1.55 -0.20
N LYS A 268 14.04 -2.33 -0.92
CA LYS A 268 15.40 -1.93 -1.34
C LYS A 268 15.37 -0.73 -2.30
N ARG A 269 14.41 -0.69 -3.22
CA ARG A 269 14.31 0.37 -4.24
C ARG A 269 13.94 1.74 -3.66
N LEU A 270 13.21 1.79 -2.55
CA LEU A 270 12.68 3.02 -1.95
C LEU A 270 13.74 4.07 -1.61
N ALA A 271 14.92 3.66 -1.14
CA ALA A 271 16.02 4.58 -0.83
C ALA A 271 16.51 5.38 -2.05
N SER A 272 16.30 4.86 -3.26
CA SER A 272 16.61 5.57 -4.51
C SER A 272 15.44 6.38 -5.07
N LEU A 273 14.20 6.01 -4.73
CA LEU A 273 13.00 6.72 -5.20
C LEU A 273 12.64 7.91 -4.31
N LYS A 274 12.80 7.78 -2.98
CA LYS A 274 12.48 8.79 -1.96
C LYS A 274 11.21 9.61 -2.30
N PRO A 275 10.04 8.95 -2.49
CA PRO A 275 8.78 9.66 -2.71
C PRO A 275 8.42 10.43 -1.44
N ARG A 276 7.67 11.52 -1.54
CA ARG A 276 7.16 12.25 -0.37
C ARG A 276 6.07 11.46 0.35
N LEU A 277 5.25 10.74 -0.43
CA LEU A 277 4.21 9.83 0.04
C LEU A 277 4.32 8.51 -0.72
N HIS A 278 4.40 7.40 0.01
CA HIS A 278 4.18 6.06 -0.53
C HIS A 278 2.89 5.51 0.08
N LEU A 279 1.85 5.45 -0.73
CA LEU A 279 0.53 4.97 -0.36
C LEU A 279 0.32 3.54 -0.88
N PHE A 280 -0.16 2.68 0.01
CA PHE A 280 -0.51 1.30 -0.29
C PHE A 280 -1.64 0.79 0.59
N GLY A 281 -2.05 -0.45 0.37
CA GLY A 281 -3.08 -1.15 1.14
C GLY A 281 -2.78 -2.63 1.22
N HIS A 282 -3.73 -3.46 0.79
CA HIS A 282 -3.66 -4.92 0.66
C HIS A 282 -3.60 -5.69 1.99
N ILE A 283 -2.74 -5.27 2.92
CA ILE A 283 -2.62 -5.88 4.25
C ILE A 283 -3.51 -5.13 5.22
N HIS A 284 -4.78 -5.54 5.27
CA HIS A 284 -5.83 -4.82 5.99
C HIS A 284 -5.52 -4.64 7.46
N GLU A 285 -5.07 -5.69 8.15
CA GLU A 285 -4.71 -5.65 9.56
C GLU A 285 -3.60 -4.68 9.92
N ALA A 286 -2.81 -4.23 8.94
CA ALA A 286 -1.65 -3.38 9.12
C ALA A 286 -1.88 -1.89 8.80
N HIS A 287 -3.14 -1.44 8.68
CA HIS A 287 -3.48 -0.01 8.51
C HIS A 287 -2.69 0.86 9.50
N GLY A 288 -2.06 1.89 8.98
CA GLY A 288 -1.12 2.70 9.72
C GLY A 288 -0.36 3.68 8.85
N ALA A 289 0.56 4.41 9.48
CA ALA A 289 1.49 5.27 8.79
C ALA A 289 2.83 5.29 9.53
N TYR A 290 3.89 5.55 8.79
CA TYR A 290 5.25 5.71 9.29
C TYR A 290 5.96 6.81 8.53
N LEU A 291 6.69 7.68 9.23
CA LEU A 291 7.47 8.74 8.63
C LEU A 291 8.96 8.41 8.75
N HIS A 292 9.64 8.31 7.62
CA HIS A 292 11.08 8.08 7.55
C HIS A 292 11.83 9.34 7.13
N GLU A 293 12.89 9.68 7.86
CA GLU A 293 13.81 10.78 7.54
C GLU A 293 15.11 10.19 6.98
N TRP A 294 15.36 10.39 5.68
CA TRP A 294 16.50 9.77 5.00
C TRP A 294 17.86 10.30 5.49
N ASP A 295 17.91 11.52 6.02
CA ASP A 295 19.10 12.10 6.67
C ASP A 295 19.60 11.28 7.87
N LYS A 296 18.71 10.51 8.50
CA LYS A 296 19.04 9.68 9.67
C LYS A 296 19.49 8.27 9.30
N GLY A 297 19.46 7.92 8.02
CA GLY A 297 19.88 6.62 7.50
C GLY A 297 19.14 6.21 6.23
N ALA A 298 19.87 5.61 5.29
CA ALA A 298 19.29 5.03 4.07
C ALA A 298 18.49 3.75 4.35
N THR A 299 18.74 3.11 5.48
CA THR A 299 18.08 1.86 5.86
C THR A 299 16.73 2.14 6.51
N LEU A 300 15.69 1.53 5.94
CA LEU A 300 14.35 1.54 6.54
C LEU A 300 14.33 0.59 7.75
N PRO A 301 13.67 0.95 8.86
CA PRO A 301 13.47 0.03 9.97
C PRO A 301 12.32 -0.96 9.70
N LYS A 302 12.10 -1.89 10.62
CA LYS A 302 10.87 -2.69 10.67
C LYS A 302 9.81 -1.93 11.45
N VAL A 303 8.64 -1.72 10.86
CA VAL A 303 7.57 -0.93 11.46
C VAL A 303 6.22 -1.59 11.21
N GLN A 304 5.46 -1.84 12.27
CA GLN A 304 4.11 -2.40 12.20
C GLN A 304 3.14 -1.58 13.05
N ASN A 305 1.85 -1.62 12.72
CA ASN A 305 0.83 -0.81 13.39
C ASN A 305 0.51 -1.26 14.83
N HIS A 306 1.06 -2.40 15.27
CA HIS A 306 0.82 -3.02 16.58
C HIS A 306 1.84 -2.63 17.66
N GLU A 307 2.90 -1.92 17.31
CA GLU A 307 3.95 -1.55 18.26
C GLU A 307 3.70 -0.13 18.81
N GLU A 308 3.03 -0.05 19.96
CA GLU A 308 3.16 1.12 20.86
C GLU A 308 4.58 1.18 21.49
N ARG A 309 5.52 0.30 21.10
CA ARG A 309 6.86 0.21 21.67
C ARG A 309 7.92 -0.06 20.60
N GLY A 310 8.69 0.98 20.28
CA GLY A 310 10.05 0.87 19.76
C GLY A 310 10.17 0.46 18.29
N VAL A 311 10.94 1.24 17.54
CA VAL A 311 11.44 0.84 16.23
C VAL A 311 12.45 -0.31 16.45
N GLU A 312 12.21 -1.50 15.91
CA GLU A 312 13.18 -2.61 15.98
C GLU A 312 14.40 -2.35 15.07
N ASP A 313 15.59 -2.74 15.55
CA ASP A 313 16.89 -2.51 14.90
C ASP A 313 16.98 -3.18 13.51
N SER A 314 17.45 -2.42 12.51
CA SER A 314 17.47 -2.78 11.09
C SER A 314 18.57 -3.79 10.73
N THR A 315 19.56 -4.00 11.60
CA THR A 315 20.72 -4.89 11.36
C THR A 315 20.32 -6.33 11.02
N SER A 316 19.29 -6.88 11.67
CA SER A 316 18.79 -8.24 11.39
C SER A 316 18.06 -8.36 10.06
N LEU A 317 17.40 -7.29 9.61
CA LEU A 317 16.68 -7.24 8.33
C LEU A 317 17.63 -7.12 7.15
N GLU A 318 18.71 -6.35 7.28
CA GLU A 318 19.74 -6.23 6.24
C GLU A 318 20.36 -7.59 5.93
N ALA A 319 20.72 -8.37 6.96
CA ALA A 319 21.24 -9.72 6.80
C ALA A 319 20.24 -10.68 6.11
N GLU A 320 18.93 -10.56 6.38
CA GLU A 320 17.90 -11.35 5.70
C GLU A 320 17.75 -10.94 4.22
N LEU A 321 17.80 -9.63 3.95
CA LEU A 321 17.73 -9.08 2.60
C LEU A 321 18.97 -9.42 1.76
N GLU A 322 20.14 -9.57 2.38
CA GLU A 322 21.40 -9.99 1.74
C GLU A 322 21.42 -11.50 1.44
N ARG A 323 20.97 -12.36 2.37
CA ARG A 323 20.98 -13.82 2.20
C ARG A 323 20.10 -14.33 1.07
N LEU A 324 18.98 -13.65 0.79
CA LEU A 324 18.09 -13.97 -0.33
C LEU A 324 18.64 -13.52 -1.69
N TYR A 325 19.80 -12.86 -1.71
CA TYR A 325 20.41 -12.24 -2.89
C TYR A 325 21.82 -12.74 -3.17
N VAL A 326 22.21 -13.90 -2.64
CA VAL A 326 23.38 -14.61 -3.17
C VAL A 326 23.08 -14.96 -4.62
N PRO A 327 23.87 -14.51 -5.61
CA PRO A 327 23.73 -14.97 -6.98
C PRO A 327 23.85 -16.50 -6.95
N GLN A 328 22.80 -17.21 -7.37
CA GLN A 328 22.98 -18.62 -7.73
C GLN A 328 24.06 -18.65 -8.82
N GLY A 329 25.10 -19.43 -8.57
CA GLY A 329 26.43 -19.29 -9.15
C GLY A 329 26.46 -19.08 -10.66
N LEU A 330 27.38 -18.23 -11.09
CA LEU A 330 28.03 -18.43 -12.38
C LEU A 330 28.82 -19.73 -12.26
N ASP A 331 28.55 -20.67 -13.16
CA ASP A 331 29.24 -21.95 -13.25
C ASP A 331 30.76 -21.74 -13.26
N GLU A 332 31.43 -22.34 -12.29
CA GLU A 332 32.89 -22.44 -12.20
C GLU A 332 33.42 -23.37 -13.30
N GLU A 333 33.35 -22.95 -14.57
CA GLU A 333 33.98 -23.71 -15.65
C GLU A 333 34.39 -22.81 -16.82
N GLN A 334 35.23 -21.79 -16.54
CA GLN A 334 36.08 -21.14 -17.54
C GLN A 334 37.12 -20.22 -16.89
N GLN A 335 38.04 -20.80 -16.12
CA GLN A 335 39.36 -20.19 -15.86
C GLN A 335 40.44 -21.21 -16.16
N ASN A 336 40.73 -21.35 -17.45
CA ASN A 336 41.97 -21.95 -17.93
C ASN A 336 42.40 -21.20 -19.18
N TYR A 337 43.03 -20.04 -18.97
CA TYR A 337 44.12 -19.61 -19.83
C TYR A 337 45.24 -19.10 -18.93
N THR A 338 46.33 -19.83 -19.03
CA THR A 338 47.58 -19.71 -18.29
C THR A 338 48.24 -18.37 -18.54
N ALA A 339 48.82 -17.82 -17.46
CA ALA A 339 49.88 -16.84 -17.54
C ALA A 339 51.08 -17.47 -18.23
N ASP A 340 51.62 -16.80 -19.25
CA ASP A 340 53.01 -16.91 -19.64
C ASP A 340 53.55 -15.51 -19.92
N ASN A 341 54.78 -15.32 -19.44
CA ASN A 341 55.57 -14.10 -19.37
C ASN A 341 55.80 -13.47 -20.76
N ASP A 342 56.11 -12.18 -20.79
CA ASP A 342 57.42 -11.72 -21.27
C ASP A 342 57.61 -10.22 -21.05
N ASP A 343 58.83 -9.91 -20.62
CA ASP A 343 59.42 -8.59 -20.41
C ASP A 343 59.40 -7.72 -21.68
N ALA A 344 59.21 -6.41 -21.53
CA ALA A 344 59.94 -5.41 -22.30
C ALA A 344 59.78 -4.02 -21.68
N GLU A 345 60.92 -3.47 -21.29
CA GLU A 345 61.21 -2.06 -21.04
C GLU A 345 60.67 -1.16 -22.17
N LEU A 346 60.36 0.10 -21.84
CA LEU A 346 60.89 1.27 -22.56
C LEU A 346 60.51 2.56 -21.79
N GLU A 347 61.55 3.28 -21.39
CA GLU A 347 61.54 4.66 -20.91
C GLU A 347 61.21 5.65 -22.04
N GLU A 348 60.76 6.86 -21.66
CA GLU A 348 61.02 8.20 -22.24
C GLU A 348 59.94 9.15 -21.66
N ASP A 349 60.17 9.92 -20.60
CA ASP A 349 61.00 11.13 -20.42
C ASP A 349 60.37 12.43 -20.97
N PHE A 350 60.74 13.55 -20.33
CA PHE A 350 60.38 14.97 -20.50
C PHE A 350 59.40 15.61 -19.48
N SER A 351 59.98 15.98 -18.32
CA SER A 351 60.27 17.37 -17.88
C SER A 351 59.24 18.47 -18.22
N SER A 352 58.95 19.50 -17.44
CA SER A 352 59.39 20.07 -16.16
C SER A 352 58.70 21.44 -16.06
N ASP A 353 58.86 22.11 -14.92
CA ASP A 353 58.74 23.57 -14.72
C ASP A 353 57.34 24.08 -14.35
N ASP A 354 57.13 24.95 -13.38
CA ASP A 354 57.78 25.32 -12.11
C ASP A 354 56.80 26.35 -11.51
N GLY A 355 56.67 26.45 -10.19
CA GLY A 355 55.82 27.48 -9.61
C GLY A 355 55.58 27.40 -8.11
N LEU A 356 56.64 27.64 -7.34
CA LEU A 356 56.69 27.77 -5.88
C LEU A 356 55.71 28.82 -5.32
N GLY A 357 55.22 28.60 -4.09
CA GLY A 357 54.55 29.65 -3.31
C GLY A 357 53.98 29.23 -1.95
N ASN A 358 54.87 29.06 -0.97
CA ASN A 358 54.77 29.24 0.49
C ASN A 358 53.49 28.88 1.31
N LEU A 359 53.83 28.16 2.40
CA LEU A 359 53.20 28.04 3.71
C LEU A 359 52.59 29.34 4.24
N ASP A 360 51.42 29.23 4.88
CA ASP A 360 51.04 30.00 6.06
C ASP A 360 50.12 29.12 6.95
N GLU A 361 50.56 28.87 8.18
CA GLU A 361 49.74 28.34 9.28
C GLU A 361 48.94 29.48 9.96
N GLU A 362 47.88 29.07 10.65
CA GLU A 362 47.06 29.82 11.62
C GLU A 362 45.82 30.59 11.11
N GLY A 363 44.64 30.06 11.48
CA GLY A 363 43.36 30.72 11.28
C GLY A 363 42.19 29.92 11.82
N ASN A 364 42.05 29.86 13.15
CA ASN A 364 40.91 29.32 13.87
C ASN A 364 39.57 29.93 13.36
N GLY A 365 38.74 29.12 12.72
CA GLY A 365 37.42 29.52 12.24
C GLY A 365 36.53 28.31 11.99
N LYS A 366 35.83 27.85 13.02
CA LYS A 366 34.68 26.95 12.88
C LYS A 366 33.56 27.66 12.11
N GLU A 367 33.62 27.66 10.78
CA GLU A 367 32.43 27.87 9.98
C GLU A 367 31.64 26.56 10.00
N LYS A 368 30.61 26.55 10.85
CA LYS A 368 29.49 25.62 10.70
C LYS A 368 28.98 25.79 9.26
N SER A 369 29.22 24.80 8.43
CA SER A 369 28.49 24.55 7.19
C SER A 369 26.99 24.58 7.52
N GLN A 370 26.37 25.74 7.36
CA GLN A 370 24.93 25.91 7.42
C GLN A 370 24.37 25.47 6.07
N ASN A 371 23.44 24.52 6.14
CA ASN A 371 22.47 24.13 5.12
C ASN A 371 23.00 23.40 3.88
N ALA A 372 23.46 22.17 4.08
CA ALA A 372 23.04 21.12 3.15
C ALA A 372 21.50 21.01 3.26
N PRO A 373 20.74 20.99 2.15
CA PRO A 373 19.30 20.82 2.22
C PRO A 373 19.01 19.45 2.86
N SER A 374 18.33 19.46 4.01
CA SER A 374 17.88 18.23 4.69
C SER A 374 17.12 17.37 3.68
N GLU A 375 17.49 16.10 3.53
CA GLU A 375 16.79 15.19 2.63
C GLU A 375 15.31 15.10 3.03
N ARG A 376 14.44 15.25 2.03
CA ARG A 376 12.98 15.26 2.22
C ARG A 376 12.52 13.89 2.79
N PRO A 377 11.69 13.84 3.85
CA PRO A 377 11.21 12.59 4.41
C PRO A 377 10.22 11.89 3.47
N THR A 378 10.04 10.58 3.67
CA THR A 378 8.98 9.79 3.05
C THR A 378 7.95 9.41 4.10
N LEU A 379 6.68 9.74 3.84
CA LEU A 379 5.56 9.22 4.60
C LEU A 379 5.04 7.94 3.93
N PHE A 380 5.11 6.82 4.64
CA PHE A 380 4.52 5.55 4.25
C PHE A 380 3.14 5.43 4.88
N VAL A 381 2.14 5.05 4.08
CA VAL A 381 0.76 4.92 4.54
C VAL A 381 0.16 3.62 4.00
N ASN A 382 -0.25 2.74 4.93
CA ASN A 382 -1.19 1.67 4.62
C ASN A 382 -2.60 2.19 4.92
N ALA A 383 -3.41 2.44 3.88
CA ALA A 383 -4.74 3.02 3.99
C ALA A 383 -5.87 2.02 3.73
N ALA A 384 -5.63 0.71 3.92
CA ALA A 384 -6.65 -0.32 3.77
C ALA A 384 -7.86 -0.04 4.68
N ALA A 385 -9.03 0.22 4.09
CA ALA A 385 -10.23 0.60 4.84
C ALA A 385 -11.02 -0.60 5.39
N TRP A 386 -10.65 -1.80 4.97
CA TRP A 386 -11.30 -3.02 5.43
C TRP A 386 -10.90 -3.35 6.88
N PRO A 387 -11.86 -3.42 7.83
CA PRO A 387 -11.55 -3.49 9.25
C PRO A 387 -11.11 -4.89 9.68
N MET A 388 -9.80 -5.15 9.66
CA MET A 388 -9.16 -6.36 10.21
C MET A 388 -8.09 -6.06 11.26
N GLY A 389 -7.64 -7.09 11.98
CA GLY A 389 -6.65 -6.93 13.04
C GLY A 389 -7.18 -6.26 14.32
N LYS A 390 -6.26 -5.91 15.24
CA LYS A 390 -6.60 -5.48 16.61
C LYS A 390 -7.40 -4.17 16.68
N LEU A 391 -7.20 -3.27 15.71
CA LEU A 391 -7.87 -1.97 15.68
C LEU A 391 -9.35 -2.10 15.25
N ALA A 392 -9.76 -3.23 14.67
CA ALA A 392 -11.12 -3.45 14.17
C ALA A 392 -12.13 -3.69 15.31
N SER A 393 -11.64 -4.01 16.52
CA SER A 393 -12.45 -4.28 17.71
C SER A 393 -11.93 -3.49 18.91
N ARG A 394 -12.21 -2.19 18.97
CA ARG A 394 -11.91 -1.34 20.14
C ARG A 394 -13.17 -1.10 20.97
N ASP A 395 -13.16 -1.53 22.23
CA ASP A 395 -14.16 -1.21 23.28
C ASP A 395 -15.64 -1.60 23.03
N GLY A 396 -15.94 -2.80 22.50
CA GLY A 396 -17.33 -3.31 22.45
C GLY A 396 -17.58 -4.41 21.41
N PRO A 397 -18.83 -4.91 21.29
CA PRO A 397 -19.19 -5.84 20.22
C PRO A 397 -19.04 -5.16 18.84
N LYS A 398 -18.70 -5.94 17.81
CA LYS A 398 -18.57 -5.51 16.41
C LYS A 398 -19.72 -4.56 16.03
N MET A 399 -19.43 -3.28 15.89
CA MET A 399 -20.39 -2.30 15.41
C MET A 399 -20.40 -2.31 13.88
N ASN A 400 -21.58 -2.34 13.28
CA ASN A 400 -21.77 -2.18 11.84
C ASN A 400 -21.47 -0.73 11.43
N MET A 401 -20.22 -0.37 11.13
CA MET A 401 -19.86 0.80 10.31
C MET A 401 -18.52 0.51 9.62
N PHE A 402 -18.51 0.28 8.31
CA PHE A 402 -17.28 0.00 7.55
C PHE A 402 -16.31 1.19 7.65
N GLY A 403 -15.07 0.94 8.11
CA GLY A 403 -13.95 1.89 8.04
C GLY A 403 -13.69 2.87 9.20
N GLY A 404 -13.75 2.50 10.48
CA GLY A 404 -13.22 3.36 11.57
C GLY A 404 -13.19 2.64 12.93
N PRO A 405 -12.46 3.08 13.99
CA PRO A 405 -11.53 4.21 14.22
C PRO A 405 -10.05 3.95 13.87
N GLY A 406 -9.73 2.87 13.18
CA GLY A 406 -8.36 2.63 12.69
C GLY A 406 -8.30 2.20 11.24
N PHE A 407 -9.40 2.34 10.49
CA PHE A 407 -9.55 1.90 9.09
C PHE A 407 -10.33 2.95 8.28
N GLN A 408 -10.22 4.21 8.70
CA GLN A 408 -10.78 5.33 7.96
C GLN A 408 -9.74 5.86 6.98
N ALA A 409 -10.18 6.78 6.10
CA ALA A 409 -9.27 7.52 5.25
C ALA A 409 -8.15 8.16 6.07
N VAL A 410 -6.92 8.11 5.56
CA VAL A 410 -5.79 8.82 6.18
C VAL A 410 -5.70 10.18 5.50
N ILE A 411 -5.81 11.26 6.29
CA ILE A 411 -5.64 12.62 5.76
C ILE A 411 -4.15 12.94 5.82
N VAL A 412 -3.57 13.27 4.68
CA VAL A 412 -2.15 13.62 4.54
C VAL A 412 -2.04 15.03 3.99
N ASP A 413 -1.47 15.94 4.77
CA ASP A 413 -1.10 17.28 4.30
C ASP A 413 0.40 17.28 3.96
N LEU A 414 0.74 17.58 2.71
CA LEU A 414 2.12 17.77 2.26
C LEU A 414 2.33 19.24 1.91
N LYS A 415 3.45 19.81 2.35
CA LYS A 415 3.82 21.19 2.01
C LYS A 415 4.14 21.30 0.52
N ASP A 416 3.66 22.33 -0.17
CA ASP A 416 3.88 22.53 -1.60
C ASP A 416 5.35 22.83 -1.96
#